data_AF-A0A6U6TP52-F1
#
_entry.id   AF-A0A6U6TP52-F1
#
_cell.length_a   1.000
_cell.length_b   1.000
_cell.length_c   1.000
_cell.angle_alpha   90.00
_cell.angle_beta   90.00
_cell.angle_gamma   90.00
#
_symmetry.space_group_name_H-M   'P 1'
#
loop_
_entity.id
_entity.type
_entity.pdbx_description
1 polymer ?
#
loop_
_entity_poly.entity_id
_entity_poly.type
_entity_poly.pdbx_seq_one_letter_code
_entity_poly.pdbx_strand_id
1 'polypeptide(L)'
;MQPPVGGSALALRSFAELPADVRHARQEQCHIFDGAFAIFVQVLLFAIVVCTLVLKWWFEQPRRRFGIFLLDSSKQIVGAGAIHVANMLCAMIFAAQLEHHEGDECAWYWVNIMIDTTFGVLVCYLLLKITEMLFGYDSGHYGKGATSGINWEDNPDYKKWAAQICVWCCIVMTMKLIVAAIMAVAPEFWVSFANTCTQWLEDDSQRLVFVMIVTPTVMNMFQFLVTDSFLKFKNKLTTD
;
A
#
# COMPACT_ATOMS: atom_id res chain seq x y z
N MET A 1 -5.56 -59.36 -10.50
CA MET A 1 -6.46 -58.47 -11.26
C MET A 1 -7.14 -57.56 -10.27
N GLN A 2 -6.90 -56.25 -10.42
CA GLN A 2 -7.51 -55.03 -9.81
C GLN A 2 -7.45 -54.82 -8.27
N PRO A 3 -7.34 -53.56 -7.77
CA PRO A 3 -7.91 -52.32 -8.34
C PRO A 3 -6.95 -51.11 -8.48
N PRO A 4 -7.41 -49.98 -9.10
CA PRO A 4 -6.68 -48.73 -9.25
C PRO A 4 -6.93 -47.78 -8.06
N VAL A 5 -5.90 -47.13 -7.55
CA VAL A 5 -5.98 -46.05 -6.55
C VAL A 5 -4.70 -45.24 -6.74
N GLY A 6 -4.65 -43.93 -6.93
CA GLY A 6 -5.58 -42.84 -6.71
C GLY A 6 -4.68 -41.63 -6.49
N GLY A 7 -4.79 -40.61 -7.34
CA GLY A 7 -4.10 -39.35 -7.13
C GLY A 7 -4.67 -38.69 -5.88
N SER A 8 -3.93 -38.71 -4.77
CA SER A 8 -4.15 -37.91 -3.55
C SER A 8 -3.05 -38.09 -2.48
N ALA A 9 -1.84 -38.54 -2.82
CA ALA A 9 -0.80 -38.85 -1.82
C ALA A 9 0.40 -37.88 -1.82
N LEU A 10 0.31 -36.74 -2.51
CA LEU A 10 1.43 -35.79 -2.68
C LEU A 10 1.28 -34.50 -1.84
N ALA A 11 0.31 -34.43 -0.94
CA ALA A 11 0.21 -33.38 0.07
C ALA A 11 0.60 -33.99 1.42
N LEU A 12 1.50 -33.31 2.16
CA LEU A 12 2.10 -33.70 3.45
C LEU A 12 3.41 -34.52 3.38
N ARG A 13 4.37 -34.13 2.56
CA ARG A 13 5.78 -34.43 2.86
C ARG A 13 6.43 -33.19 3.46
N SER A 14 7.07 -33.36 4.63
CA SER A 14 7.93 -32.34 5.23
C SER A 14 8.95 -31.87 4.18
N PHE A 15 9.24 -30.57 4.12
CA PHE A 15 10.17 -29.98 3.14
C PHE A 15 11.54 -30.70 3.09
N ALA A 16 11.96 -31.29 4.21
CA ALA A 16 13.18 -32.10 4.32
C ALA A 16 13.13 -33.44 3.55
N GLU A 17 11.94 -33.94 3.24
CA GLU A 17 11.69 -35.22 2.55
C GLU A 17 11.49 -35.07 1.04
N LEU A 18 11.50 -33.84 0.51
CA LEU A 18 11.46 -33.61 -0.92
C LEU A 18 12.78 -34.06 -1.58
N PRO A 19 12.72 -34.63 -2.80
CA PRO A 19 13.90 -34.90 -3.62
C PRO A 19 14.79 -33.65 -3.74
N ALA A 20 16.13 -33.82 -3.78
CA ALA A 20 17.06 -32.69 -3.77
C ALA A 20 16.89 -31.75 -4.98
N ASP A 21 16.54 -32.31 -6.14
CA ASP A 21 16.17 -31.60 -7.37
C ASP A 21 14.90 -30.75 -7.21
N VAL A 22 13.88 -31.26 -6.52
CA VAL A 22 12.64 -30.52 -6.24
C VAL A 22 12.86 -29.47 -5.15
N ARG A 23 13.68 -29.76 -4.15
CA ARG A 23 14.11 -28.76 -3.14
C ARG A 23 14.90 -27.63 -3.77
N HIS A 24 15.84 -27.96 -4.67
CA HIS A 24 16.62 -26.96 -5.41
C HIS A 24 15.75 -26.14 -6.36
N ALA A 25 14.80 -26.77 -7.08
CA ALA A 25 13.87 -26.03 -7.95
C ALA A 25 12.95 -25.10 -7.15
N ARG A 26 12.40 -25.54 -6.01
CA ARG A 26 11.58 -24.70 -5.12
C ARG A 26 12.41 -23.61 -4.44
N GLN A 27 13.67 -23.89 -4.07
CA GLN A 27 14.61 -22.89 -3.55
C GLN A 27 15.04 -21.87 -4.61
N GLU A 28 15.26 -22.27 -5.86
CA GLU A 28 15.57 -21.36 -6.97
C GLU A 28 14.37 -20.49 -7.35
N GLN A 29 13.16 -21.05 -7.39
CA GLN A 29 11.93 -20.28 -7.57
C GLN A 29 11.69 -19.27 -6.43
N CYS A 30 12.07 -19.63 -5.20
CA CYS A 30 12.01 -18.73 -4.04
C CYS A 30 13.15 -17.69 -4.04
N HIS A 31 14.27 -17.94 -4.73
CA HIS A 31 15.43 -17.05 -4.77
C HIS A 31 15.47 -16.05 -5.94
N ILE A 32 14.73 -16.27 -7.03
CA ILE A 32 14.75 -15.35 -8.20
C ILE A 32 14.23 -13.95 -7.84
N PHE A 33 13.38 -13.83 -6.80
CA PHE A 33 12.84 -12.54 -6.34
C PHE A 33 13.40 -12.07 -4.99
N ASP A 34 14.32 -12.80 -4.37
CA ASP A 34 14.84 -12.42 -3.06
C ASP A 34 16.14 -11.59 -3.17
N GLY A 35 16.21 -10.51 -2.40
CA GLY A 35 17.36 -9.59 -2.35
C GLY A 35 17.35 -8.48 -3.40
N ALA A 36 18.35 -8.44 -4.29
CA ALA A 36 18.67 -7.24 -5.08
C ALA A 36 17.58 -6.83 -6.08
N PHE A 37 16.89 -7.80 -6.69
CA PHE A 37 15.82 -7.51 -7.65
C PHE A 37 14.59 -6.92 -6.97
N ALA A 38 14.15 -7.47 -5.83
CA ALA A 38 13.04 -6.89 -5.06
C ALA A 38 13.35 -5.46 -4.59
N ILE A 39 14.58 -5.22 -4.11
CA ILE A 39 15.03 -3.87 -3.73
C ILE A 39 15.01 -2.94 -4.95
N PHE A 40 15.49 -3.40 -6.10
CA PHE A 40 15.46 -2.64 -7.34
C PHE A 40 14.03 -2.25 -7.73
N VAL A 41 13.09 -3.20 -7.72
CA VAL A 41 11.68 -2.94 -8.02
C VAL A 41 11.07 -1.97 -7.02
N GLN A 42 11.34 -2.12 -5.71
CA GLN A 42 10.85 -1.20 -4.69
C GLN A 42 11.38 0.23 -4.89
N VAL A 43 12.68 0.39 -5.17
CA VAL A 43 13.29 1.70 -5.46
C VAL A 43 12.70 2.30 -6.73
N LEU A 44 12.49 1.49 -7.78
CA LEU A 44 11.89 1.92 -9.03
C LEU A 44 10.45 2.42 -8.81
N LEU A 45 9.62 1.65 -8.10
CA LEU A 45 8.24 2.04 -7.77
C LEU A 45 8.20 3.31 -6.94
N PHE A 46 9.07 3.44 -5.94
CA PHE A 46 9.20 4.65 -5.14
C PHE A 46 9.58 5.86 -6.00
N ALA A 47 10.57 5.71 -6.89
CA ALA A 47 10.98 6.77 -7.80
C ALA A 47 9.84 7.20 -8.72
N ILE A 48 9.08 6.26 -9.29
CA ILE A 48 7.92 6.56 -10.14
C ILE A 48 6.86 7.36 -9.38
N VAL A 49 6.56 6.97 -8.14
CA VAL A 49 5.58 7.68 -7.30
C VAL A 49 6.06 9.10 -6.99
N VAL A 50 7.33 9.27 -6.59
CA VAL A 50 7.90 10.60 -6.32
C VAL A 50 7.88 11.47 -7.57
N CYS A 51 8.28 10.94 -8.72
CA CYS A 51 8.21 11.64 -10.01
C CYS A 51 6.77 12.04 -10.34
N THR A 52 5.79 11.17 -10.09
CA THR A 52 4.37 11.44 -10.31
C THR A 52 3.87 12.61 -9.44
N LEU A 53 4.26 12.67 -8.17
CA LEU A 53 3.92 13.80 -7.28
C LEU A 53 4.58 15.11 -7.74
N VAL A 54 5.85 15.07 -8.14
CA VAL A 54 6.58 16.24 -8.64
C VAL A 54 5.95 16.75 -9.94
N LEU A 55 5.59 15.86 -10.86
CA LEU A 55 4.87 16.21 -12.09
C LEU A 55 3.52 16.83 -11.76
N LYS A 56 2.73 16.24 -10.85
CA LYS A 56 1.47 16.83 -10.39
C LYS A 56 1.67 18.24 -9.84
N TRP A 57 2.68 18.44 -8.98
CA TRP A 57 3.00 19.76 -8.43
C TRP A 57 3.40 20.76 -9.52
N TRP A 58 4.15 20.33 -10.53
CA TRP A 58 4.56 21.18 -11.65
C TRP A 58 3.37 21.69 -12.48
N PHE A 59 2.37 20.83 -12.69
CA PHE A 59 1.15 21.17 -13.45
C PHE A 59 0.04 21.78 -12.59
N GLU A 60 0.24 21.93 -11.29
CA GLU A 60 -0.76 22.47 -10.36
C GLU A 60 -1.03 23.97 -10.62
N GLN A 61 -2.31 24.36 -10.68
CA GLN A 61 -2.74 25.75 -10.93
C GLN A 61 -3.83 26.18 -9.92
N PRO A 62 -3.60 27.19 -9.05
CA PRO A 62 -2.31 27.82 -8.77
C PRO A 62 -1.36 26.84 -8.07
N ARG A 63 -0.07 26.92 -8.42
CA ARG A 63 0.96 26.05 -7.86
C ARG A 63 1.24 26.40 -6.40
N ARG A 64 1.07 25.41 -5.50
CA ARG A 64 1.45 25.55 -4.08
C ARG A 64 2.96 25.76 -3.94
N ARG A 65 3.37 26.49 -2.91
CA ARG A 65 4.78 26.72 -2.62
C ARG A 65 5.51 25.41 -2.35
N PHE A 66 6.76 25.34 -2.82
CA PHE A 66 7.56 24.12 -2.76
C PHE A 66 7.74 23.60 -1.33
N GLY A 67 7.94 24.49 -0.34
CA GLY A 67 8.02 24.09 1.07
C GLY A 67 6.76 23.37 1.56
N ILE A 68 5.57 23.90 1.24
CA ILE A 68 4.29 23.27 1.62
C ILE A 68 4.08 21.95 0.89
N PHE A 69 4.42 21.89 -0.41
CA PHE A 69 4.43 20.64 -1.16
C PHE A 69 5.30 19.57 -0.51
N LEU A 70 6.51 19.92 -0.06
CA LEU A 70 7.39 18.99 0.63
C LEU A 70 6.80 18.50 1.97
N LEU A 71 6.16 19.39 2.74
CA LEU A 71 5.50 19.02 4.00
C LEU A 71 4.30 18.07 3.77
N ASP A 72 3.51 18.29 2.72
CA ASP A 72 2.42 17.39 2.35
C ASP A 72 2.93 16.05 1.81
N SER A 73 3.98 16.09 0.99
CA SER A 73 4.61 14.89 0.43
C SER A 73 5.28 14.05 1.50
N SER A 74 5.90 14.68 2.52
CA SER A 74 6.54 13.95 3.62
C SER A 74 5.54 13.14 4.43
N LYS A 75 4.30 13.63 4.62
CA LYS A 75 3.23 12.84 5.26
C LYS A 75 2.95 11.56 4.49
N GLN A 76 2.86 11.66 3.17
CA GLN A 76 2.58 10.51 2.30
C GLN A 76 3.74 9.51 2.33
N ILE A 77 4.99 9.99 2.26
CA ILE A 77 6.18 9.12 2.33
C ILE A 77 6.27 8.40 3.67
N VAL A 78 6.10 9.12 4.79
CA VAL A 78 6.12 8.51 6.14
C VAL A 78 4.97 7.52 6.31
N GLY A 79 3.76 7.87 5.84
CA GLY A 79 2.61 6.97 5.87
C GLY A 79 2.82 5.71 5.03
N ALA A 80 3.42 5.83 3.84
CA ALA A 80 3.77 4.69 3.00
C ALA A 80 4.83 3.79 3.66
N GLY A 81 5.81 4.38 4.35
CA GLY A 81 6.76 3.63 5.17
C GLY A 81 6.09 2.88 6.31
N ALA A 82 5.14 3.50 7.02
CA ALA A 82 4.36 2.84 8.08
C ALA A 82 3.54 1.66 7.55
N ILE A 83 2.85 1.85 6.41
CA ILE A 83 2.09 0.78 5.73
C ILE A 83 3.02 -0.34 5.27
N HIS A 84 4.20 -0.02 4.73
CA HIS A 84 5.18 -1.03 4.31
C HIS A 84 5.60 -1.93 5.47
N VAL A 85 5.93 -1.33 6.62
CA VAL A 85 6.25 -2.07 7.85
C VAL A 85 5.05 -2.90 8.31
N ALA A 86 3.85 -2.31 8.31
CA ALA A 86 2.62 -3.02 8.70
C ALA A 86 2.33 -4.22 7.79
N ASN A 87 2.52 -4.08 6.48
CA ASN A 87 2.35 -5.16 5.51
C ASN A 87 3.34 -6.31 5.77
N MET A 88 4.60 -6.00 6.09
CA MET A 88 5.58 -7.03 6.47
C MET A 88 5.19 -7.75 7.76
N LEU A 89 4.74 -7.01 8.78
CA LEU A 89 4.27 -7.60 10.05
C LEU A 89 3.03 -8.49 9.84
N CYS A 90 2.06 -8.03 9.06
CA CYS A 90 0.90 -8.84 8.69
C CYS A 90 1.32 -10.10 7.95
N ALA A 91 2.24 -10.02 6.99
CA ALA A 91 2.74 -11.19 6.28
C ALA A 91 3.39 -12.20 7.25
N MET A 92 4.21 -11.75 8.20
CA MET A 92 4.82 -12.62 9.22
C MET A 92 3.77 -13.30 10.11
N ILE A 93 2.73 -12.58 10.53
CA ILE A 93 1.66 -13.10 11.38
C ILE A 93 0.77 -14.09 10.60
N PHE A 94 0.35 -13.73 9.40
CA PHE A 94 -0.51 -14.57 8.56
C PHE A 94 0.21 -15.83 8.09
N ALA A 95 1.51 -15.75 7.74
CA ALA A 95 2.31 -16.92 7.42
C ALA A 95 2.40 -17.90 8.60
N ALA A 96 2.43 -17.40 9.84
CA ALA A 96 2.45 -18.24 11.04
C ALA A 96 1.08 -18.85 11.39
N GLN A 97 -0.02 -18.35 10.83
CA GLN A 97 -1.39 -18.77 11.17
C GLN A 97 -2.09 -19.54 10.06
N LEU A 98 -1.62 -19.44 8.82
CA LEU A 98 -2.26 -20.00 7.63
C LEU A 98 -1.33 -21.00 6.92
N GLU A 99 -0.94 -22.08 7.61
CA GLU A 99 -0.11 -23.16 7.07
C GLU A 99 -0.74 -23.94 5.88
N HIS A 100 -1.98 -23.63 5.47
CA HIS A 100 -2.74 -24.40 4.47
C HIS A 100 -2.98 -23.72 3.11
N HIS A 101 -2.40 -22.54 2.84
CA HIS A 101 -2.57 -21.84 1.56
C HIS A 101 -1.25 -21.69 0.76
N GLU A 102 -0.47 -22.78 0.67
CA GLU A 102 0.69 -22.84 -0.23
C GLU A 102 0.22 -22.82 -1.70
N GLY A 103 0.31 -21.67 -2.38
CA GLY A 103 0.05 -21.60 -3.82
C GLY A 103 -0.49 -20.28 -4.37
N ASP A 104 -0.93 -19.32 -3.52
CA ASP A 104 -1.61 -18.11 -4.00
C ASP A 104 -1.04 -16.77 -3.49
N GLU A 105 0.27 -16.71 -3.27
CA GLU A 105 0.98 -15.50 -2.83
C GLU A 105 0.76 -14.31 -3.77
N CYS A 106 0.76 -14.55 -5.08
CA CYS A 106 0.46 -13.53 -6.09
C CYS A 106 -0.98 -13.01 -5.97
N ALA A 107 -1.96 -13.89 -5.76
CA ALA A 107 -3.34 -13.48 -5.56
C ALA A 107 -3.47 -12.65 -4.27
N TRP A 108 -2.92 -13.13 -3.16
CA TRP A 108 -2.94 -12.41 -1.89
C TRP A 108 -2.30 -11.03 -1.96
N TYR A 109 -1.11 -10.95 -2.56
CA TYR A 109 -0.42 -9.68 -2.79
C TYR A 109 -1.25 -8.74 -3.68
N TRP A 110 -1.81 -9.26 -4.77
CA TRP A 110 -2.64 -8.49 -5.69
C TRP A 110 -3.89 -7.95 -4.99
N VAL A 111 -4.63 -8.78 -4.25
CA VAL A 111 -5.80 -8.35 -3.47
C VAL A 111 -5.39 -7.29 -2.46
N ASN A 112 -4.30 -7.50 -1.73
CA ASN A 112 -3.82 -6.56 -0.72
C ASN A 112 -3.60 -5.17 -1.33
N ILE A 113 -2.89 -5.10 -2.46
CA ILE A 113 -2.65 -3.83 -3.16
C ILE A 113 -3.94 -3.23 -3.70
N MET A 114 -4.79 -4.03 -4.35
CA MET A 114 -6.03 -3.54 -4.93
C MET A 114 -6.95 -2.96 -3.87
N ILE A 115 -7.12 -3.62 -2.72
CA ILE A 115 -7.96 -3.12 -1.63
C ILE A 115 -7.31 -1.91 -0.94
N ASP A 116 -6.01 -1.98 -0.60
CA ASP A 116 -5.29 -0.87 0.07
C ASP A 116 -5.39 0.43 -0.75
N THR A 117 -5.20 0.32 -2.08
CA THR A 117 -5.14 1.48 -2.99
C THR A 117 -6.52 1.99 -3.43
N THR A 118 -7.59 1.20 -3.26
CA THR A 118 -8.97 1.60 -3.62
C THR A 118 -9.81 1.90 -2.37
N PHE A 119 -10.33 0.86 -1.73
CA PHE A 119 -11.13 0.96 -0.52
C PHE A 119 -10.35 1.57 0.64
N GLY A 120 -9.07 1.22 0.78
CA GLY A 120 -8.19 1.80 1.81
C GLY A 120 -8.05 3.32 1.65
N VAL A 121 -7.88 3.83 0.43
CA VAL A 121 -7.85 5.28 0.16
C VAL A 121 -9.17 5.97 0.56
N LEU A 122 -10.31 5.33 0.28
CA LEU A 122 -11.62 5.84 0.72
C LEU A 122 -11.71 5.89 2.26
N VAL A 123 -11.29 4.83 2.94
CA VAL A 123 -11.27 4.78 4.41
C VAL A 123 -10.33 5.86 4.98
N CYS A 124 -9.14 6.04 4.41
CA CYS A 124 -8.21 7.11 4.79
C CYS A 124 -8.85 8.50 4.65
N TYR A 125 -9.59 8.74 3.56
CA TYR A 125 -10.31 10.00 3.36
C TYR A 125 -11.37 10.22 4.46
N LEU A 126 -12.19 9.21 4.77
CA LEU A 126 -13.22 9.31 5.82
C LEU A 126 -12.60 9.52 7.20
N LEU A 127 -11.57 8.74 7.56
CA LEU A 127 -10.85 8.88 8.83
C LEU A 127 -10.18 10.25 8.94
N LEU A 128 -9.60 10.78 7.86
CA LEU A 128 -9.05 12.13 7.86
C LEU A 128 -10.14 13.15 8.22
N LYS A 129 -11.30 13.11 7.54
CA LYS A 129 -12.40 14.03 7.82
C LYS A 129 -12.95 13.92 9.25
N ILE A 130 -13.02 12.70 9.78
CA ILE A 130 -13.40 12.45 11.18
C ILE A 130 -12.37 13.08 12.12
N THR A 131 -11.07 12.87 11.89
CA THR A 131 -10.02 13.44 12.76
C THR A 131 -9.95 14.96 12.67
N GLU A 132 -10.14 15.57 11.49
CA GLU A 132 -10.22 17.02 11.31
C GLU A 132 -11.38 17.60 12.15
N MET A 133 -12.53 16.93 12.15
CA MET A 133 -13.69 17.32 12.95
C MET A 133 -13.46 17.14 14.46
N LEU A 134 -12.88 16.01 14.88
CA LEU A 134 -12.67 15.68 16.29
C LEU A 134 -11.57 16.52 16.95
N PHE A 135 -10.47 16.77 16.24
CA PHE A 135 -9.31 17.48 16.77
C PHE A 135 -9.26 18.96 16.36
N GLY A 136 -10.18 19.42 15.49
CA GLY A 136 -10.29 20.82 15.11
C GLY A 136 -9.07 21.35 14.35
N TYR A 137 -8.53 20.56 13.41
CA TYR A 137 -7.44 20.98 12.52
C TYR A 137 -7.85 20.85 11.06
N ASP A 138 -7.17 21.58 10.17
CA ASP A 138 -7.30 21.43 8.73
C ASP A 138 -6.03 20.80 8.16
N SER A 139 -6.17 19.68 7.46
CA SER A 139 -5.02 19.01 6.84
C SER A 139 -4.35 19.93 5.82
N GLY A 140 -3.01 19.96 5.86
CA GLY A 140 -2.18 20.79 4.99
C GLY A 140 -2.08 22.26 5.43
N HIS A 141 -2.82 22.67 6.48
CA HIS A 141 -2.66 23.98 7.07
C HIS A 141 -1.63 23.96 8.20
N TYR A 142 -0.54 24.71 8.04
CA TYR A 142 0.55 24.76 9.01
C TYR A 142 0.74 26.14 9.64
N GLY A 143 -0.25 27.04 9.55
CA GLY A 143 -0.14 28.38 10.11
C GLY A 143 -0.25 28.43 11.63
N LYS A 144 0.47 29.37 12.25
CA LYS A 144 0.14 29.83 13.62
C LYS A 144 -1.15 30.65 13.54
N GLY A 145 -2.01 30.59 14.56
CA GLY A 145 -3.37 31.14 14.53
C GLY A 145 -3.46 32.56 13.93
N ALA A 146 -4.66 32.93 13.45
CA ALA A 146 -4.99 34.05 12.56
C ALA A 146 -4.47 35.48 12.92
N THR A 147 -3.72 35.66 14.00
CA THR A 147 -3.34 36.94 14.58
C THR A 147 -1.97 37.50 14.17
N SER A 148 -1.19 36.82 13.32
CA SER A 148 0.21 37.25 13.09
C SER A 148 0.47 38.10 11.84
N GLY A 149 -0.47 38.23 10.89
CA GLY A 149 -0.23 38.99 9.65
C GLY A 149 0.91 38.45 8.76
N ILE A 150 1.53 37.33 9.15
CA ILE A 150 2.62 36.65 8.44
C ILE A 150 2.00 35.61 7.51
N ASN A 151 2.46 35.57 6.25
CA ASN A 151 2.09 34.50 5.33
C ASN A 151 2.59 33.16 5.87
N TRP A 152 1.67 32.31 6.32
CA TRP A 152 1.98 31.00 6.90
C TRP A 152 2.67 30.06 5.90
N GLU A 153 2.51 30.30 4.61
CA GLU A 153 3.18 29.52 3.58
C GLU A 153 4.69 29.84 3.48
N ASP A 154 5.14 31.00 3.98
CA ASP A 154 6.57 31.34 4.09
C ASP A 154 7.18 30.86 5.42
N ASN A 155 6.36 30.75 6.46
CA ASN A 155 6.79 30.42 7.82
C ASN A 155 5.90 29.32 8.43
N PRO A 156 5.98 28.08 7.94
CA PRO A 156 5.15 26.99 8.44
C PRO A 156 5.54 26.60 9.87
N ASP A 157 4.55 26.25 10.67
CA ASP A 157 4.75 25.69 12.01
C ASP A 157 5.05 24.18 11.92
N TYR A 158 6.32 23.84 12.06
CA TYR A 158 6.79 22.46 12.03
C TYR A 158 6.22 21.60 13.18
N LYS A 159 5.76 22.18 14.29
CA LYS A 159 5.10 21.40 15.36
C LYS A 159 3.73 20.90 14.90
N LYS A 160 2.97 21.76 14.21
CA LYS A 160 1.67 21.37 13.61
C LYS A 160 1.87 20.34 12.51
N TRP A 161 2.88 20.52 11.66
CA TRP A 161 3.24 19.53 10.65
C TRP A 161 3.56 18.16 11.27
N ALA A 162 4.42 18.11 12.29
CA ALA A 162 4.76 16.86 12.97
C ALA A 162 3.53 16.20 13.61
N ALA A 163 2.65 16.98 14.26
CA ALA A 163 1.40 16.46 14.79
C ALA A 163 0.48 15.88 13.70
N GLN A 164 0.36 16.55 12.55
CA GLN A 164 -0.41 16.03 11.42
C GLN A 164 0.21 14.76 10.82
N ILE A 165 1.55 14.62 10.79
CA ILE A 165 2.19 13.35 10.43
C ILE A 165 1.81 12.26 11.41
N CYS A 166 1.86 12.50 12.71
CA CYS A 166 1.48 11.49 13.71
C CYS A 166 0.02 11.04 13.53
N VAL A 167 -0.90 12.00 13.34
CA VAL A 167 -2.31 11.69 13.08
C VAL A 167 -2.46 10.91 11.77
N TRP A 168 -1.74 11.30 10.73
CA TRP A 168 -1.74 10.58 9.45
C TRP A 168 -1.23 9.14 9.59
N CYS A 169 -0.15 8.91 10.34
CA CYS A 169 0.34 7.57 10.67
C CYS A 169 -0.73 6.75 11.39
N CYS A 170 -1.45 7.33 12.37
CA CYS A 170 -2.56 6.64 13.02
C CYS A 170 -3.68 6.28 12.03
N ILE A 171 -4.05 7.21 11.13
CA ILE A 171 -5.07 6.99 10.11
C ILE A 171 -4.70 5.81 9.20
N VAL A 172 -3.48 5.80 8.65
CA VAL A 172 -3.06 4.72 7.73
C VAL A 172 -2.96 3.38 8.46
N MET A 173 -2.51 3.36 9.72
CA MET A 173 -2.49 2.14 10.53
C MET A 173 -3.89 1.61 10.83
N THR A 174 -4.84 2.48 11.20
CA THR A 174 -6.23 2.09 11.40
C THR A 174 -6.86 1.57 10.12
N MET A 175 -6.63 2.24 8.99
CA MET A 175 -7.07 1.77 7.68
C MET A 175 -6.52 0.38 7.38
N LYS A 176 -5.22 0.16 7.60
CA LYS A 176 -4.58 -1.14 7.35
C LYS A 176 -5.20 -2.25 8.18
N LEU A 177 -5.48 -2.00 9.45
CA LEU A 177 -6.15 -2.97 10.32
C LEU A 177 -7.55 -3.33 9.81
N ILE A 178 -8.30 -2.34 9.31
CA ILE A 178 -9.63 -2.56 8.71
C ILE A 178 -9.50 -3.44 7.44
N VAL A 179 -8.57 -3.11 6.54
CA VAL A 179 -8.34 -3.91 5.32
C VAL A 179 -7.90 -5.33 5.67
N ALA A 180 -6.96 -5.49 6.59
CA ALA A 180 -6.49 -6.80 7.04
C ALA A 180 -7.63 -7.63 7.64
N ALA A 181 -8.51 -7.02 8.43
CA ALA A 181 -9.68 -7.69 8.97
C ALA A 181 -10.66 -8.15 7.87
N ILE A 182 -10.94 -7.29 6.88
CA ILE A 182 -11.81 -7.64 5.74
C ILE A 182 -11.23 -8.81 4.94
N MET A 183 -9.92 -8.79 4.72
CA MET A 183 -9.20 -9.86 4.03
C MET A 183 -9.24 -11.19 4.80
N ALA A 184 -9.17 -11.12 6.14
CA ALA A 184 -9.21 -12.31 6.99
C ALA A 184 -10.61 -12.98 7.08
N VAL A 185 -11.70 -12.25 6.80
CA VAL A 185 -13.07 -12.80 6.91
C VAL A 185 -13.38 -13.84 5.83
N ALA A 186 -12.88 -13.65 4.61
CA ALA A 186 -13.24 -14.49 3.46
C ALA A 186 -12.03 -14.79 2.55
N PRO A 187 -10.99 -15.49 3.05
CA PRO A 187 -9.75 -15.72 2.31
C PRO A 187 -9.96 -16.40 0.96
N GLU A 188 -10.79 -17.45 0.90
CA GLU A 188 -11.06 -18.19 -0.34
C GLU A 188 -11.75 -17.33 -1.40
N PHE A 189 -12.66 -16.44 -0.98
CA PHE A 189 -13.33 -15.50 -1.89
C PHE A 189 -12.31 -14.55 -2.52
N TRP A 190 -11.42 -13.97 -1.71
CA TRP A 190 -10.41 -13.03 -2.18
C TRP A 190 -9.43 -13.66 -3.16
N VAL A 191 -8.99 -14.87 -2.84
CA VAL A 191 -8.12 -15.66 -3.70
C VAL A 191 -8.80 -15.99 -5.03
N SER A 192 -10.03 -16.50 -4.99
CA SER A 192 -10.81 -16.81 -6.20
C SER A 192 -11.08 -15.57 -7.06
N PHE A 193 -11.37 -14.44 -6.42
CA PHE A 193 -11.54 -13.15 -7.09
C PHE A 193 -10.28 -12.72 -7.83
N ALA A 194 -9.11 -12.75 -7.17
CA ALA A 194 -7.85 -12.39 -7.80
C ALA A 194 -7.46 -13.34 -8.94
N ASN A 195 -7.65 -14.64 -8.77
CA ASN A 195 -7.43 -15.62 -9.84
C ASN A 195 -8.34 -15.32 -11.04
N THR A 196 -9.63 -15.04 -10.81
CA THR A 196 -10.56 -14.67 -11.87
C THR A 196 -10.13 -13.38 -12.61
N CYS A 197 -9.58 -12.41 -11.88
CA CYS A 197 -9.08 -11.15 -12.46
C CYS A 197 -7.74 -11.29 -13.19
N THR A 198 -6.94 -12.33 -12.88
CA THR A 198 -5.58 -12.51 -13.42
C THR A 198 -5.43 -13.71 -14.36
N GLN A 199 -6.46 -14.56 -14.48
CA GLN A 199 -6.45 -15.78 -15.30
C GLN A 199 -6.22 -15.57 -16.80
N TRP A 200 -6.39 -14.34 -17.30
CA TRP A 200 -6.11 -14.00 -18.69
C TRP A 200 -4.61 -14.01 -19.01
N LEU A 201 -3.76 -14.09 -17.99
CA LEU A 201 -2.31 -14.28 -18.09
C LEU A 201 -2.00 -15.78 -17.92
N GLU A 202 -1.85 -16.48 -19.05
CA GLU A 202 -1.57 -17.92 -19.08
C GLU A 202 -0.15 -18.29 -18.62
N ASP A 203 0.80 -17.36 -18.75
CA ASP A 203 2.19 -17.54 -18.33
C ASP A 203 2.43 -17.00 -16.91
N ASP A 204 2.92 -17.87 -16.02
CA ASP A 204 3.23 -17.55 -14.62
C ASP A 204 4.22 -16.38 -14.51
N SER A 205 5.17 -16.27 -15.44
CA SER A 205 6.14 -15.17 -15.47
C SER A 205 5.46 -13.83 -15.79
N GLN A 206 4.50 -13.82 -16.71
CA GLN A 206 3.72 -12.64 -17.05
C GLN A 206 2.79 -12.25 -15.91
N ARG A 207 2.13 -13.21 -15.26
CA ARG A 207 1.28 -12.98 -14.09
C ARG A 207 2.07 -12.32 -12.97
N LEU A 208 3.27 -12.80 -12.71
CA LEU A 208 4.16 -12.24 -11.68
C LEU A 208 4.57 -10.80 -11.98
N VAL A 209 5.01 -10.50 -13.21
CA VAL A 209 5.36 -9.14 -13.65
C VAL A 209 4.14 -8.21 -13.55
N PHE A 210 2.97 -8.68 -13.97
CA PHE A 210 1.74 -7.90 -13.88
C PHE A 210 1.35 -7.57 -12.44
N VAL A 211 1.42 -8.57 -11.55
CA VAL A 211 1.01 -8.45 -10.15
C VAL A 211 2.01 -7.60 -9.35
N MET A 212 3.32 -7.79 -9.54
CA MET A 212 4.35 -7.15 -8.72
C MET A 212 4.93 -5.85 -9.29
N ILE A 213 4.76 -5.57 -10.58
CA ILE A 213 5.35 -4.38 -11.23
C ILE A 213 4.26 -3.50 -11.83
N VAL A 214 3.42 -4.05 -12.72
CA VAL A 214 2.43 -3.24 -13.46
C VAL A 214 1.34 -2.73 -12.52
N THR A 215 0.68 -3.63 -11.78
CA THR A 215 -0.40 -3.29 -10.85
C THR A 215 0.07 -2.29 -9.79
N PRO A 216 1.20 -2.49 -9.08
CA PRO A 216 1.63 -1.56 -8.04
C PRO A 216 2.04 -0.21 -8.62
N THR A 217 2.61 -0.17 -9.83
CA THR A 217 2.93 1.10 -10.50
C THR A 217 1.66 1.95 -10.66
N VAL A 218 0.63 1.39 -11.29
CA VAL A 218 -0.62 2.11 -11.57
C VAL A 218 -1.36 2.46 -10.28
N MET A 219 -1.52 1.47 -9.40
CA MET A 219 -2.33 1.62 -8.20
C MET A 219 -1.68 2.51 -7.14
N ASN A 220 -0.35 2.46 -6.98
CA ASN A 220 0.35 3.40 -6.09
C ASN A 220 0.31 4.82 -6.66
N MET A 221 0.49 5.00 -7.97
CA MET A 221 0.32 6.33 -8.59
C MET A 221 -1.09 6.88 -8.31
N PHE A 222 -2.13 6.08 -8.53
CA PHE A 222 -3.51 6.45 -8.20
C PHE A 222 -3.65 6.83 -6.72
N GLN A 223 -3.19 5.98 -5.81
CA GLN A 223 -3.27 6.21 -4.37
C GLN A 223 -2.61 7.53 -3.96
N PHE A 224 -1.38 7.79 -4.40
CA PHE A 224 -0.65 9.01 -4.05
C PHE A 224 -1.29 10.25 -4.68
N LEU A 225 -1.74 10.18 -5.94
CA LEU A 225 -2.43 11.29 -6.60
C LEU A 225 -3.74 11.66 -5.87
N VAL A 226 -4.54 10.67 -5.47
CA VAL A 226 -5.79 10.89 -4.75
C VAL A 226 -5.52 11.38 -3.33
N THR A 227 -4.57 10.76 -2.63
CA THR A 227 -4.19 11.12 -1.26
C THR A 227 -3.69 12.55 -1.18
N ASP A 228 -2.80 12.95 -2.09
CA ASP A 228 -2.34 14.33 -2.22
C ASP A 228 -3.50 15.32 -2.41
N SER A 229 -4.56 14.93 -3.14
CA SER A 229 -5.70 15.81 -3.43
C SER A 229 -6.57 16.14 -2.22
N PHE A 230 -6.66 15.23 -1.24
CA PHE A 230 -7.43 15.47 -0.02
C PHE A 230 -6.58 15.87 1.18
N LEU A 231 -5.27 15.55 1.20
CA LEU A 231 -4.33 16.05 2.22
C LEU A 231 -3.98 17.52 2.00
N LYS A 232 -4.01 17.98 0.75
CA LYS A 232 -3.80 19.38 0.41
C LYS A 232 -4.83 20.26 1.12
N PHE A 233 -4.35 21.34 1.72
CA PHE A 233 -5.22 22.35 2.29
C PHE A 233 -6.09 22.99 1.20
N LYS A 234 -7.40 22.96 1.44
CA LYS A 234 -8.37 23.72 0.67
C LYS A 234 -8.87 24.81 1.61
N ASN A 235 -8.65 26.08 1.25
CA ASN A 235 -9.34 27.17 1.92
C ASN A 235 -10.82 26.86 1.83
N LYS A 236 -11.45 26.56 2.98
CA LYS A 236 -12.89 26.59 3.10
C LYS A 236 -13.22 28.06 2.86
N LEU A 237 -13.64 28.39 1.63
CA LEU A 237 -14.25 29.68 1.37
C LEU A 237 -15.34 29.80 2.45
N THR A 238 -15.16 30.73 3.36
CA THR A 238 -16.23 31.24 4.21
C THR A 238 -17.30 31.71 3.23
N THR A 239 -18.28 30.84 2.99
CA THR A 239 -19.62 31.29 2.62
C THR A 239 -20.11 32.04 3.85
N ASP A 240 -19.85 33.34 3.83
CA ASP A 240 -20.52 34.34 4.66
C ASP A 240 -22.05 34.23 4.49
#